data_AF-A0A8X7C4J2-F1
#
_entry.id   AF-A0A8X7C4J2-F1
#
_cell.length_a   1.000
_cell.length_b   1.000
_cell.length_c   1.000
_cell.angle_alpha   90.00
_cell.angle_beta   90.00
_cell.angle_gamma   90.00
#
_symmetry.space_group_name_H-M   'P 1'
#
loop_
_entity.id
_entity.type
_entity.pdbx_description
1 polymer ?
#
loop_
_entity_poly.entity_id
_entity_poly.type
_entity_poly.pdbx_seq_one_letter_code
_entity_poly.pdbx_strand_id
1 'polypeptide(L)'
;MSDLSSSRISPTPAFMRCRVDYAGPFQIKIIKGRGSKSFKAYIAVFDCFTTRAIHLELVTDFSADAFIVSLRDLFSSEENAVTYTVIAVTTLLAQNANSWN
;
A
#
# COMPACT_ATOMS: atom_id res chain seq x y z
N MET A 1 -35.54 -16.50 11.51
CA MET A 1 -34.44 -15.53 11.73
C MET A 1 -33.29 -15.98 10.85
N SER A 2 -32.91 -15.16 9.87
CA SER A 2 -31.82 -15.47 8.94
C SER A 2 -30.49 -15.18 9.62
N ASP A 3 -29.64 -16.20 9.71
CA ASP A 3 -28.33 -16.08 10.32
C ASP A 3 -27.40 -15.24 9.44
N LEU A 4 -26.59 -14.37 10.04
CA LEU A 4 -25.62 -13.58 9.29
C LEU A 4 -24.43 -14.48 8.94
N SER A 5 -23.90 -14.36 7.72
CA SER A 5 -22.73 -15.15 7.31
C SER A 5 -21.58 -14.95 8.31
N SER A 6 -20.90 -16.04 8.70
CA SER A 6 -19.84 -16.05 9.73
C SER A 6 -18.71 -15.05 9.44
N SER A 7 -18.51 -14.68 8.18
CA SER A 7 -17.60 -13.61 7.73
C SER A 7 -17.94 -12.21 8.27
N ARG A 8 -19.17 -11.97 8.73
CA ARG A 8 -19.63 -10.71 9.35
C ARG A 8 -19.54 -10.73 10.87
N ILE A 9 -19.39 -11.90 11.48
CA ILE A 9 -19.46 -12.11 12.93
C ILE A 9 -18.06 -12.29 13.53
N SER A 10 -17.06 -12.64 12.71
CA SER A 10 -15.66 -12.73 13.16
C SER A 10 -15.01 -11.34 13.16
N PRO A 11 -14.61 -10.80 14.33
CA PRO A 11 -13.78 -9.60 14.36
C PRO A 11 -12.44 -9.92 13.70
N THR A 12 -12.13 -9.21 12.63
CA THR A 12 -10.84 -9.30 11.94
C THR A 12 -10.04 -8.03 12.25
N PRO A 13 -8.73 -8.15 12.53
CA PRO A 13 -7.90 -7.00 12.83
C PRO A 13 -7.75 -6.15 11.55
N ALA A 14 -7.50 -4.83 11.71
CA ALA A 14 -7.64 -3.83 10.65
C ALA A 14 -6.97 -4.24 9.32
N PHE A 15 -5.72 -3.93 9.01
CA PHE A 15 -5.12 -4.13 7.68
C PHE A 15 -4.85 -5.61 7.29
N MET A 16 -5.67 -6.56 7.75
CA MET A 16 -5.61 -7.99 7.43
C MET A 16 -5.87 -8.30 5.96
N ARG A 17 -6.78 -7.55 5.33
CA ARG A 17 -7.10 -7.66 3.90
C ARG A 17 -7.09 -6.26 3.30
N CYS A 18 -6.04 -5.96 2.56
CA CYS A 18 -5.87 -4.67 1.93
C CYS A 18 -5.60 -4.81 0.44
N ARG A 19 -6.08 -3.84 -0.33
CA ARG A 19 -5.61 -3.58 -1.68
C ARG A 19 -4.47 -2.58 -1.62
N VAL A 20 -3.46 -2.79 -2.44
CA VAL A 20 -2.40 -1.81 -2.70
C VAL A 20 -2.66 -1.19 -4.06
N ASP A 21 -2.63 0.13 -4.14
CA ASP A 21 -2.66 0.88 -5.38
C ASP A 21 -1.57 1.96 -5.35
N TYR A 22 -1.20 2.49 -6.50
CA TYR A 22 -0.24 3.58 -6.61
C TYR A 22 -0.82 4.73 -7.41
N ALA A 23 -0.88 5.90 -6.78
CA ALA A 23 -1.18 7.13 -7.50
C ALA A 23 0.11 7.67 -8.13
N GLY A 24 0.01 7.99 -9.43
CA GLY A 24 1.10 8.24 -10.37
C GLY A 24 2.09 9.35 -10.02
N PRO A 25 3.03 9.66 -10.93
CA PRO A 25 4.22 10.44 -10.58
C PRO A 25 3.86 11.89 -10.29
N PHE A 26 3.82 12.25 -9.01
CA PHE A 26 3.71 13.60 -8.53
C PHE A 26 5.08 14.26 -8.58
N GLN A 27 5.13 15.50 -9.06
CA GLN A 27 6.30 16.35 -8.85
C GLN A 27 6.19 17.04 -7.51
N ILE A 28 6.99 16.57 -6.55
CA ILE A 28 7.04 17.14 -5.21
C ILE A 28 8.31 17.95 -4.99
N LYS A 29 8.18 18.97 -4.14
CA LYS A 29 9.28 19.80 -3.65
C LYS A 29 9.27 19.72 -2.13
N ILE A 30 10.37 19.29 -1.53
CA ILE A 30 10.50 19.21 -0.07
C ILE A 30 10.58 20.63 0.54
N ILE A 31 11.20 21.58 -0.17
CA ILE A 31 11.44 22.94 0.34
C ILE A 31 10.76 23.97 -0.56
N LYS A 32 10.07 24.95 0.05
CA LYS A 32 9.53 26.12 -0.65
C LYS A 32 10.65 27.15 -0.90
N GLY A 33 10.93 27.47 -2.17
CA GLY A 33 11.94 28.49 -2.53
C GLY A 33 12.38 28.44 -4.00
N ARG A 34 12.97 29.53 -4.49
CA ARG A 34 13.62 29.57 -5.82
C ARG A 34 14.81 28.62 -5.84
N GLY A 35 14.89 27.75 -6.86
CA GLY A 35 15.96 26.75 -7.00
C GLY A 35 15.72 25.40 -6.30
N SER A 36 14.58 25.22 -5.64
CA SER A 36 14.23 23.93 -5.02
C SER A 36 14.02 22.85 -6.09
N LYS A 37 14.80 21.77 -5.99
CA LYS A 37 14.72 20.63 -6.91
C LYS A 37 13.40 19.89 -6.70
N SER A 38 12.63 19.72 -7.76
CA SER A 38 11.50 18.80 -7.76
C SER A 38 11.99 17.39 -8.10
N PHE A 39 11.36 16.39 -7.49
CA PHE A 39 11.56 15.00 -7.84
C PHE A 39 10.20 14.32 -8.04
N LYS A 40 10.24 13.21 -8.79
CA LYS A 40 9.07 12.36 -8.98
C LYS A 40 8.88 11.52 -7.72
N ALA A 41 7.65 11.40 -7.28
CA ALA A 41 7.26 10.46 -6.26
C ALA A 41 5.85 9.94 -6.54
N TYR A 42 5.53 8.85 -5.90
CA TYR A 42 4.28 8.13 -5.99
C TYR A 42 3.67 8.06 -4.61
N ILE A 43 2.35 7.88 -4.55
CA ILE A 43 1.67 7.62 -3.28
C ILE A 43 1.22 6.16 -3.31
N ALA A 44 1.79 5.34 -2.43
CA ALA A 44 1.29 4.01 -2.15
C ALA A 44 0.02 4.13 -1.30
N VAL A 45 -1.06 3.52 -1.78
CA VAL A 45 -2.39 3.56 -1.17
C VAL A 45 -2.73 2.16 -0.69
N PHE A 46 -2.86 2.00 0.63
CA PHE A 46 -3.28 0.75 1.26
C PHE A 46 -4.73 0.90 1.73
N ASP A 47 -5.64 0.29 0.99
CA ASP A 47 -7.09 0.33 1.26
C ASP A 47 -7.51 -0.94 2.01
N CYS A 48 -7.94 -0.79 3.26
CA CYS A 48 -8.35 -1.89 4.13
C CYS A 48 -9.83 -2.26 3.92
N PHE A 49 -10.10 -3.48 3.48
CA PHE A 49 -11.47 -3.96 3.27
C PHE A 49 -12.23 -4.25 4.56
N THR A 50 -11.52 -4.46 5.67
CA THR A 50 -12.13 -4.75 6.98
C THR A 50 -12.73 -3.50 7.61
N THR A 51 -11.96 -2.42 7.64
CA THR A 51 -12.33 -1.17 8.34
C THR A 51 -12.64 -0.01 7.41
N ARG A 52 -12.37 -0.14 6.10
CA ARG A 52 -12.35 0.96 5.12
C ARG A 52 -11.34 2.07 5.46
N ALA A 53 -10.35 1.76 6.30
CA ALA A 53 -9.24 2.66 6.55
C ALA A 53 -8.28 2.70 5.35
N ILE A 54 -7.73 3.88 5.07
CA ILE A 54 -6.74 4.08 4.01
C ILE A 54 -5.44 4.54 4.65
N HIS A 55 -4.35 3.82 4.41
CA HIS A 55 -3.00 4.27 4.75
C HIS A 55 -2.31 4.77 3.48
N LEU A 56 -1.75 5.97 3.56
CA LEU A 56 -1.10 6.65 2.44
C LEU A 56 0.36 6.87 2.77
N GLU A 57 1.23 6.41 1.88
CA GLU A 57 2.66 6.59 2.05
C GLU A 57 3.30 7.16 0.78
N LEU A 58 4.25 8.07 0.98
CA LEU A 58 4.98 8.69 -0.11
C LEU A 58 6.21 7.86 -0.46
N VAL A 59 6.25 7.34 -1.68
CA VAL A 59 7.32 6.46 -2.17
C VAL A 59 8.04 7.14 -3.35
N THR A 60 9.36 7.03 -3.42
CA THR A 60 10.15 7.70 -4.47
C THR A 60 10.04 7.02 -5.84
N ASP A 61 9.69 5.74 -5.87
CA ASP A 61 9.78 4.87 -7.04
C ASP A 61 8.90 3.62 -6.90
N PHE A 62 8.66 2.93 -8.01
CA PHE A 62 7.89 1.67 -8.05
C PHE A 62 8.73 0.42 -7.78
N SER A 63 9.91 0.56 -7.17
CA SER A 63 10.78 -0.58 -6.89
C SER A 63 10.23 -1.44 -5.75
N ALA A 64 10.63 -2.70 -5.74
CA ALA A 64 10.29 -3.63 -4.66
C ALA A 64 10.85 -3.17 -3.32
N ASP A 65 12.05 -2.58 -3.30
CA ASP A 65 12.69 -2.11 -2.08
C ASP A 65 11.89 -0.96 -1.46
N ALA A 66 11.49 0.02 -2.28
CA ALA A 66 10.68 1.15 -1.83
C ALA A 66 9.30 0.68 -1.33
N PHE A 67 8.73 -0.33 -1.98
CA PHE A 67 7.50 -0.97 -1.53
C PHE A 67 7.67 -1.74 -0.20
N ILE A 68 8.74 -2.50 -0.02
CA ILE A 68 9.01 -3.24 1.23
C ILE A 68 9.17 -2.28 2.40
N VAL A 69 9.84 -1.14 2.19
CA VAL A 69 9.94 -0.08 3.21
C VAL A 69 8.55 0.41 3.58
N SER A 70 7.70 0.74 2.59
CA SER A 70 6.35 1.22 2.88
C SER A 70 5.47 0.22 3.61
N LEU A 71 5.64 -1.05 3.26
CA LEU A 71 4.95 -2.13 3.94
C LEU A 71 5.42 -2.30 5.39
N ARG A 72 6.72 -2.11 5.65
CA ARG A 72 7.24 -2.13 7.03
C ARG A 72 6.71 -0.97 7.84
N ASP A 73 6.61 0.22 7.26
CA ASP A 73 6.10 1.41 7.95
C ASP A 73 4.61 1.24 8.31
N LEU A 74 3.81 0.68 7.42
CA LEU A 74 2.42 0.26 7.70
C LEU A 74 2.32 -0.71 8.88
N PHE A 75 3.25 -1.66 9.02
CA PHE A 75 3.24 -2.64 10.11
C PHE A 75 3.99 -2.21 11.37
N SER A 76 4.84 -1.19 11.26
CA SER A 76 5.54 -0.59 12.41
C SER A 76 4.59 0.26 13.24
N SER A 77 3.50 0.77 12.68
CA SER A 77 2.37 1.21 13.50
C SER A 77 1.72 -0.04 14.10
N GLU A 78 1.82 -0.22 15.41
CA GLU A 78 1.33 -1.39 16.17
C GLU A 78 -0.14 -1.70 15.83
N GLU A 79 -0.37 -2.55 14.83
CA GLU A 79 -1.58 -3.36 14.58
C GLU A 79 -1.46 -4.00 13.18
N ASN A 80 -1.56 -5.34 13.11
CA ASN A 80 -1.76 -6.21 11.93
C ASN A 80 -0.53 -6.96 11.38
N ALA A 81 -0.55 -8.29 11.46
CA ALA A 81 0.48 -9.15 10.87
C ALA A 81 -0.16 -10.37 10.17
N VAL A 82 -0.77 -10.20 8.99
CA VAL A 82 -1.28 -11.34 8.17
C VAL A 82 -1.13 -11.14 6.64
N THR A 83 -0.70 -9.96 6.16
CA THR A 83 -0.80 -9.55 4.74
C THR A 83 0.29 -10.12 3.80
N TYR A 84 1.26 -10.88 4.33
CA TYR A 84 2.47 -11.32 3.62
C TYR A 84 2.22 -12.16 2.35
N THR A 85 1.11 -12.90 2.25
CA THR A 85 0.87 -13.81 1.12
C THR A 85 0.25 -13.14 -0.11
N VAL A 86 -0.64 -12.15 0.06
CA VAL A 86 -1.33 -11.50 -1.06
C VAL A 86 -0.41 -10.53 -1.79
N ILE A 87 0.40 -9.81 -1.02
CA ILE A 87 1.29 -8.76 -1.52
C ILE A 87 2.45 -9.32 -2.35
N ALA A 88 3.06 -10.44 -1.93
CA ALA A 88 4.14 -11.08 -2.69
C ALA A 88 3.68 -11.50 -4.10
N VAL A 89 2.45 -12.00 -4.22
CA VAL A 89 1.88 -12.45 -5.51
C VAL A 89 1.60 -11.27 -6.43
N THR A 90 1.07 -10.15 -5.92
CA THR A 90 0.84 -8.95 -6.74
C THR A 90 2.13 -8.27 -7.16
N THR A 91 3.15 -8.20 -6.29
CA THR A 91 4.45 -7.60 -6.64
C THR A 91 5.22 -8.46 -7.65
N LEU A 92 5.17 -9.80 -7.53
CA LEU A 92 5.74 -10.72 -8.54
C LEU A 92 5.04 -10.58 -9.90
N LEU A 93 3.72 -10.44 -9.92
CA LEU A 93 2.97 -10.22 -11.16
C LEU A 93 3.25 -8.82 -11.75
N ALA A 94 3.39 -7.78 -10.93
CA ALA A 94 3.72 -6.43 -11.40
C ALA A 94 5.15 -6.33 -11.96
N GLN A 95 6.12 -7.01 -11.33
CA GLN A 95 7.48 -7.13 -11.88
C GLN A 95 7.50 -7.89 -13.21
N ASN A 96 6.66 -8.92 -13.34
CA ASN A 96 6.56 -9.73 -14.56
C ASN A 96 5.58 -9.15 -15.60
N ALA A 97 4.90 -8.03 -15.32
CA ALA A 97 4.07 -7.32 -16.30
C ALA A 97 4.92 -6.40 -17.20
N ASN A 98 6.11 -5.99 -16.74
CA ASN A 98 7.04 -5.16 -17.50
C ASN A 98 7.85 -5.96 -18.56
N SER A 99 7.67 -7.29 -18.64
CA SER A 99 8.26 -8.19 -19.64
C SER A 99 7.31 -8.53 -20.81
N TRP A 100 6.08 -7.99 -20.82
CA TRP A 100 5.10 -8.14 -21.91
C TRP A 100 5.12 -6.95 -22.89
N ASN A 101 6.31 -6.49 -23.27
CA ASN A 101 6.53 -5.69 -24.48
C ASN A 101 7.17 -6.54 -25.56
#